data_AF-A0A263DG82-F1
#
_entry.id   AF-A0A263DG82-F1
#
_cell.length_a   1.000
_cell.length_b   1.000
_cell.length_c   1.000
_cell.angle_alpha   90.00
_cell.angle_beta   90.00
_cell.angle_gamma   90.00
#
_symmetry.space_group_name_H-M   'P 1'
#
loop_
_entity.id
_entity.type
_entity.pdbx_description
1 polymer ?
#
loop_
_entity_poly.entity_id
_entity_poly.type
_entity_poly.pdbx_seq_one_letter_code
_entity_poly.pdbx_strand_id
1 'polypeptide(L)'
;MEPSMHELAITQSVVETIVERTECARVTAVHLVIGKVSGVVPGAVRFCFEIVAAGSPVEGARGYRSRAWAERHADGRPLTTVQHHHAHVASVMAEHGLDGSRPVVGISFDGTGYGTDGAVWGGEVLAADYAGFHRFAHLRYVPLAGGDASVRRPYRMALAHLRAAGVDWDDDLPPVAACPPAELRVLAHQLATGTGCVPTSSMGRLFDAVSALLGIRQIVDFEAQAAIELECRSRNVPLGDRAYMFAVRDGGPNVPLVADPEPVIRAVVADLRAGVTPATAGARFHAAVVALVVALADRARRDLDLHDVALTGGVFQNALLLGVACRALRAAGFSVLRHQRVPPGDGGLALGQLLVAAGRKEMTLCRRHRRPSPVPVRRVQGHDPSVWVRRVGAHLASLPPAQTDGQERSSTLAWVEPTRVVPHLRAALLRYLG
;
A
#
# COMPACT_ATOMS: atom_id res chain seq x y z
N MET A 1 23.03 0.11 19.31
CA MET A 1 21.70 0.74 19.35
C MET A 1 20.78 -0.32 19.92
N GLU A 2 20.35 -0.10 21.16
CA GLU A 2 19.53 -1.02 21.95
C GLU A 2 18.22 -1.35 21.23
N PRO A 3 17.71 -2.59 21.34
CA PRO A 3 16.32 -2.86 21.00
C PRO A 3 15.45 -2.08 21.99
N SER A 4 14.44 -1.39 21.46
CA SER A 4 13.59 -0.46 22.20
C SER A 4 13.12 -1.01 23.55
N MET A 5 13.54 -0.35 24.64
CA MET A 5 13.14 -0.71 26.01
C MET A 5 11.63 -0.62 26.26
N HIS A 6 10.85 -0.03 25.34
CA HIS A 6 9.44 0.25 25.56
C HIS A 6 8.51 -0.94 25.24
N GLU A 7 8.70 -1.63 24.12
CA GLU A 7 7.82 -2.73 23.68
C GLU A 7 8.06 -4.02 24.48
N LEU A 8 9.30 -4.27 24.93
CA LEU A 8 9.63 -5.41 25.76
C LEU A 8 8.97 -5.31 27.15
N ALA A 9 9.05 -4.14 27.79
CA ALA A 9 8.44 -3.90 29.10
C ALA A 9 6.90 -3.99 29.04
N ILE A 10 6.27 -3.47 27.98
CA ILE A 10 4.82 -3.61 27.75
C ILE A 10 4.45 -5.08 27.60
N THR A 11 5.23 -5.83 26.82
CA THR A 11 4.96 -7.26 26.58
C THR A 11 5.15 -8.08 27.86
N GLN A 12 6.16 -7.76 28.67
CA GLN A 12 6.43 -8.41 29.95
C GLN A 12 5.28 -8.20 30.95
N SER A 13 4.81 -6.96 31.11
CA SER A 13 3.67 -6.64 31.98
C SER A 13 2.37 -7.33 31.52
N VAL A 14 2.13 -7.44 30.21
CA VAL A 14 0.99 -8.18 29.66
C VAL A 14 1.06 -9.66 30.01
N VAL A 15 2.23 -10.29 29.84
CA VAL A 15 2.41 -11.71 30.15
C VAL A 15 2.31 -11.96 31.66
N GLU A 16 2.93 -11.14 32.50
CA GLU A 16 2.83 -11.21 33.97
C GLU A 16 1.38 -11.09 34.44
N THR A 17 0.62 -10.12 33.92
CA THR A 17 -0.81 -9.94 34.24
C THR A 17 -1.66 -11.15 33.82
N ILE A 18 -1.35 -11.77 32.68
CA ILE A 18 -2.05 -12.99 32.22
C ILE A 18 -1.73 -14.14 33.16
N VAL A 19 -0.47 -14.32 33.54
CA VAL A 19 -0.03 -15.38 34.45
C VAL A 19 -0.67 -15.22 35.83
N GLU A 20 -0.69 -14.00 36.39
CA GLU A 20 -1.33 -13.70 37.67
C GLU A 20 -2.84 -13.99 37.66
N ARG A 21 -3.53 -13.69 36.55
CA ARG A 21 -4.99 -13.88 36.44
C ARG A 21 -5.43 -15.27 36.00
N THR A 22 -4.53 -16.08 35.47
CA THR A 22 -4.85 -17.43 34.99
C THR A 22 -4.39 -18.52 35.94
N GLU A 23 -3.73 -18.16 37.04
CA GLU A 23 -3.38 -19.03 38.19
C GLU A 23 -2.87 -20.43 37.75
N CYS A 24 -1.98 -20.46 36.74
CA CYS A 24 -1.33 -21.63 36.15
C CYS A 24 -2.09 -22.44 35.08
N ALA A 25 -3.24 -21.98 34.57
CA ALA A 25 -3.91 -22.61 33.43
C ALA A 25 -3.15 -22.39 32.11
N ARG A 26 -3.02 -23.44 31.27
CA ARG A 26 -2.35 -23.34 29.95
C ARG A 26 -3.17 -22.48 28.99
N VAL A 27 -2.56 -21.41 28.48
CA VAL A 27 -3.22 -20.43 27.59
C VAL A 27 -2.84 -20.73 26.15
N THR A 28 -3.82 -21.18 25.36
CA THR A 28 -3.61 -21.58 23.97
C THR A 28 -3.67 -20.42 22.98
N ALA A 29 -4.22 -19.27 23.39
CA ALA A 29 -4.28 -18.05 22.59
C ALA A 29 -4.37 -16.80 23.46
N VAL A 30 -3.59 -15.77 23.12
CA VAL A 30 -3.70 -14.42 23.67
C VAL A 30 -4.15 -13.47 22.57
N HIS A 31 -5.24 -12.75 22.83
CA HIS A 31 -5.82 -11.77 21.91
C HIS A 31 -5.56 -10.36 22.42
N LEU A 32 -4.47 -9.76 21.93
CA LEU A 32 -4.11 -8.38 22.28
C LEU A 32 -4.67 -7.41 21.25
N VAL A 33 -5.51 -6.47 21.68
CA VAL A 33 -6.05 -5.40 20.83
C VAL A 33 -5.20 -4.15 21.04
N ILE A 34 -4.40 -3.80 20.03
CA ILE A 34 -3.57 -2.59 20.05
C ILE A 34 -4.36 -1.46 19.40
N GLY A 35 -4.67 -0.41 20.17
CA GLY A 35 -5.48 0.71 19.71
C GLY A 35 -4.81 1.51 18.58
N LYS A 36 -5.63 2.10 17.70
CA LYS A 36 -5.20 2.80 16.46
C LYS A 36 -4.29 4.03 16.63
N VAL A 37 -3.87 4.38 17.85
CA VAL A 37 -3.01 5.55 18.15
C VAL A 37 -1.80 5.19 19.03
N SER A 38 -1.59 3.90 19.32
CA SER A 38 -0.39 3.53 20.07
C SER A 38 0.83 3.62 19.15
N GLY A 39 1.92 4.22 19.63
CA GLY A 39 3.23 4.18 18.98
C GLY A 39 3.89 2.80 19.02
N VAL A 40 3.11 1.76 19.31
CA VAL A 40 3.55 0.40 19.57
C VAL A 40 3.50 -0.39 18.27
N VAL A 41 4.64 -0.86 17.82
CA VAL A 41 4.77 -1.59 16.55
C VAL A 41 4.26 -3.02 16.73
N PRO A 42 3.15 -3.44 16.07
CA PRO A 42 2.57 -4.77 16.28
C PRO A 42 3.54 -5.93 15.94
N GLY A 43 4.45 -5.69 15.00
CA GLY A 43 5.53 -6.63 14.67
C GLY A 43 6.58 -6.78 15.78
N ALA A 44 6.93 -5.69 16.47
CA ALA A 44 7.86 -5.71 17.61
C ALA A 44 7.22 -6.36 18.83
N VAL A 45 5.95 -6.07 19.11
CA VAL A 45 5.18 -6.76 20.17
C VAL A 45 5.08 -8.26 19.90
N ARG A 46 4.89 -8.68 18.65
CA ARG A 46 4.87 -10.11 18.29
C ARG A 46 6.20 -10.79 18.58
N PHE A 47 7.31 -10.14 18.24
CA PHE A 47 8.66 -10.66 18.50
C PHE A 47 8.98 -10.70 19.99
N CYS A 48 8.70 -9.63 20.73
CA CYS A 48 8.84 -9.61 22.19
C CYS A 48 7.95 -10.65 22.85
N PHE A 49 6.73 -10.89 22.31
CA PHE A 49 5.78 -11.85 22.87
C PHE A 49 6.31 -13.27 22.77
N GLU A 50 6.92 -13.65 21.64
CA GLU A 50 7.55 -14.98 21.50
C GLU A 50 8.71 -15.18 22.47
N ILE A 51 9.48 -14.13 22.79
CA ILE A 51 10.61 -14.18 23.72
C ILE A 51 10.16 -14.23 25.18
N VAL A 52 9.20 -13.39 25.56
CA VAL A 52 8.69 -13.29 26.94
C VAL A 52 7.76 -14.46 27.29
N ALA A 53 7.03 -15.00 26.31
CA ALA A 53 6.15 -16.15 26.51
C ALA A 53 6.89 -17.47 26.77
N ALA A 54 8.20 -17.54 26.48
CA ALA A 54 9.00 -18.74 26.64
C ALA A 54 9.05 -19.20 28.10
N GLY A 55 8.72 -20.47 28.36
CA GLY A 55 8.65 -21.03 29.71
C GLY A 55 7.40 -20.62 30.51
N SER A 56 6.47 -19.89 29.90
CA SER A 56 5.20 -19.51 30.50
C SER A 56 4.00 -20.26 29.87
N PRO A 57 2.79 -20.19 30.45
CA PRO A 57 1.59 -20.82 29.90
C PRO A 57 1.17 -20.39 28.48
N VAL A 58 1.79 -19.35 27.88
CA VAL A 58 1.38 -18.71 26.60
C VAL A 58 2.31 -19.00 25.39
N GLU A 59 3.27 -19.92 25.52
CA GLU A 59 4.26 -20.25 24.46
C GLU A 59 3.64 -20.92 23.19
N GLY A 60 3.84 -20.36 21.98
CA GLY A 60 3.67 -21.07 20.68
C GLY A 60 2.58 -20.68 19.62
N ALA A 61 2.11 -19.43 19.46
CA ALA A 61 1.00 -19.05 18.53
C ALA A 61 1.41 -18.48 17.11
N ARG A 62 0.63 -18.65 16.00
CA ARG A 62 1.03 -18.41 14.55
C ARG A 62 0.32 -17.29 13.68
N GLY A 63 0.91 -16.87 12.52
CA GLY A 63 0.71 -15.64 11.64
C GLY A 63 -0.14 -15.66 10.31
N TYR A 64 -0.10 -14.54 9.53
CA TYR A 64 -1.13 -13.95 8.59
C TYR A 64 -2.58 -14.19 9.00
N ARG A 65 -2.87 -13.68 10.19
CA ARG A 65 -4.02 -14.10 10.96
C ARG A 65 -5.33 -13.55 10.41
N SER A 66 -5.35 -12.46 9.64
CA SER A 66 -6.60 -11.78 9.24
C SER A 66 -7.48 -12.60 8.28
N ARG A 67 -6.93 -13.13 7.17
CA ARG A 67 -7.71 -13.98 6.24
C ARG A 67 -8.12 -15.29 6.89
N ALA A 68 -7.17 -15.99 7.50
CA ALA A 68 -7.45 -17.26 8.17
C ALA A 68 -8.42 -17.07 9.36
N TRP A 69 -8.38 -15.92 10.03
CA TRP A 69 -9.38 -15.54 11.02
C TRP A 69 -10.74 -15.32 10.37
N ALA A 70 -10.82 -14.58 9.26
CA ALA A 70 -12.07 -14.35 8.55
C ALA A 70 -12.70 -15.64 8.03
N GLU A 71 -11.89 -16.59 7.53
CA GLU A 71 -12.34 -17.93 7.11
C GLU A 71 -12.87 -18.74 8.30
N ARG A 72 -12.16 -18.71 9.45
CA ARG A 72 -12.58 -19.42 10.67
C ARG A 72 -13.80 -18.82 11.37
N HIS A 73 -13.99 -17.50 11.28
CA HIS A 73 -15.06 -16.76 11.97
C HIS A 73 -16.14 -16.28 11.00
N ALA A 74 -16.15 -16.81 9.78
CA ALA A 74 -17.22 -16.53 8.84
C ALA A 74 -18.56 -17.06 9.38
N ASP A 75 -18.56 -18.12 10.20
CA ASP A 75 -19.75 -18.73 10.79
C ASP A 75 -20.84 -19.03 9.75
N GLY A 76 -20.42 -19.55 8.59
CA GLY A 76 -21.30 -19.82 7.43
C GLY A 76 -21.68 -18.59 6.59
N ARG A 77 -21.26 -17.38 6.98
CA ARG A 77 -21.49 -16.16 6.18
C ARG A 77 -20.59 -16.13 4.94
N PRO A 78 -21.06 -15.60 3.80
CA PRO A 78 -20.24 -15.46 2.61
C PRO A 78 -19.02 -14.54 2.86
N LEU A 79 -17.82 -15.07 2.61
CA LEU A 79 -16.58 -14.29 2.67
C LEU A 79 -16.32 -13.63 1.30
N THR A 80 -16.18 -12.31 1.28
CA THR A 80 -15.78 -11.57 0.07
C THR A 80 -14.32 -11.19 0.16
N THR A 81 -13.51 -11.69 -0.77
CA THR A 81 -12.11 -11.28 -0.89
C THR A 81 -11.98 -10.07 -1.82
N VAL A 82 -11.05 -9.18 -1.48
CA VAL A 82 -10.76 -7.97 -2.24
C VAL A 82 -9.29 -7.99 -2.60
N GLN A 83 -8.97 -7.64 -3.84
CA GLN A 83 -7.60 -7.59 -4.31
C GLN A 83 -6.86 -6.42 -3.65
N HIS A 84 -5.61 -6.64 -3.24
CA HIS A 84 -4.80 -5.71 -2.43
C HIS A 84 -4.70 -4.30 -3.04
N HIS A 85 -4.28 -4.22 -4.31
CA HIS A 85 -4.06 -2.95 -4.99
C HIS A 85 -5.39 -2.23 -5.32
N HIS A 86 -6.46 -2.99 -5.57
CA HIS A 86 -7.82 -2.49 -5.71
C HIS A 86 -8.33 -1.89 -4.40
N ALA A 87 -8.08 -2.54 -3.27
CA ALA A 87 -8.40 -2.00 -1.95
C ALA A 87 -7.64 -0.70 -1.66
N HIS A 88 -6.36 -0.60 -2.05
CA HIS A 88 -5.61 0.66 -1.96
C HIS A 88 -6.30 1.79 -2.73
N VAL A 89 -6.69 1.55 -3.99
CA VAL A 89 -7.38 2.55 -4.82
C VAL A 89 -8.75 2.92 -4.23
N ALA A 90 -9.54 1.92 -3.83
CA ALA A 90 -10.83 2.15 -3.19
C ALA A 90 -10.71 2.94 -1.87
N SER A 91 -9.62 2.77 -1.12
CA SER A 91 -9.39 3.48 0.13
C SER A 91 -9.24 4.99 -0.08
N VAL A 92 -8.44 5.41 -1.07
CA VAL A 92 -8.31 6.85 -1.40
C VAL A 92 -9.58 7.41 -2.04
N MET A 93 -10.28 6.65 -2.88
CA MET A 93 -11.58 7.07 -3.40
C MET A 93 -12.58 7.36 -2.27
N ALA A 94 -12.62 6.49 -1.25
CA ALA A 94 -13.51 6.61 -0.10
C ALA A 94 -13.18 7.84 0.75
N GLU A 95 -11.90 8.13 0.96
CA GLU A 95 -11.47 9.33 1.69
C GLU A 95 -11.94 10.62 1.00
N HIS A 96 -11.92 10.64 -0.34
CA HIS A 96 -12.37 11.79 -1.14
C HIS A 96 -13.88 11.83 -1.39
N GLY A 97 -14.64 10.90 -0.79
CA GLY A 97 -16.10 10.89 -0.88
C GLY A 97 -16.65 10.55 -2.27
N LEU A 98 -15.86 9.87 -3.10
CA LEU A 98 -16.34 9.38 -4.39
C LEU A 98 -17.38 8.27 -4.16
N ASP A 99 -18.45 8.29 -4.95
CA ASP A 99 -19.55 7.33 -4.90
C ASP A 99 -19.29 6.04 -5.69
N GLY A 100 -18.21 6.03 -6.49
CA GLY A 100 -17.84 4.90 -7.34
C GLY A 100 -18.64 4.80 -8.64
N SER A 101 -19.36 5.86 -9.02
CA SER A 101 -20.11 5.91 -10.29
C SER A 101 -19.22 6.02 -11.53
N ARG A 102 -17.99 6.50 -11.36
CA ARG A 102 -16.96 6.59 -12.40
C ARG A 102 -15.66 5.96 -11.92
N PRO A 103 -14.97 5.19 -12.77
CA PRO A 103 -13.65 4.67 -12.44
C PRO A 103 -12.60 5.79 -12.42
N VAL A 104 -11.52 5.55 -11.69
CA VAL A 104 -10.34 6.42 -11.61
C VAL A 104 -9.10 5.68 -12.11
N VAL A 105 -8.06 6.43 -12.47
CA VAL A 105 -6.72 5.89 -12.73
C VAL A 105 -6.01 5.71 -11.39
N GLY A 106 -6.00 4.50 -10.86
CA GLY A 106 -5.30 4.13 -9.63
C GLY A 106 -3.84 3.77 -9.89
N ILE A 107 -2.92 4.64 -9.52
CA ILE A 107 -1.48 4.35 -9.45
C ILE A 107 -1.20 3.71 -8.08
N SER A 108 -1.06 2.38 -8.07
CA SER A 108 -0.94 1.57 -6.85
C SER A 108 0.48 1.00 -6.75
N PHE A 109 1.37 1.79 -6.14
CA PHE A 109 2.79 1.45 -5.99
C PHE A 109 3.10 1.04 -4.55
N ASP A 110 3.56 -0.19 -4.39
CA ASP A 110 3.75 -0.84 -3.09
C ASP A 110 4.97 -1.78 -3.08
N GLY A 111 5.30 -2.33 -1.91
CA GLY A 111 6.37 -3.29 -1.72
C GLY A 111 5.97 -4.71 -2.15
N THR A 112 4.87 -5.22 -1.63
CA THR A 112 4.41 -6.59 -1.89
C THR A 112 2.89 -6.65 -1.78
N GLY A 113 2.20 -7.08 -2.83
CA GLY A 113 0.81 -7.46 -2.74
C GLY A 113 0.50 -8.67 -3.63
N TYR A 114 -0.44 -9.50 -3.20
CA TYR A 114 -0.78 -10.72 -3.93
C TYR A 114 -1.55 -10.41 -5.22
N GLY A 115 -0.97 -10.80 -6.35
CA GLY A 115 -1.55 -10.66 -7.68
C GLY A 115 -2.63 -11.71 -7.97
N THR A 116 -3.52 -11.41 -8.92
CA THR A 116 -4.55 -12.37 -9.35
C THR A 116 -3.99 -13.50 -10.21
N ASP A 117 -2.77 -13.34 -10.70
CA ASP A 117 -1.99 -14.29 -11.52
C ASP A 117 -0.96 -15.07 -10.69
N GLY A 118 -1.00 -14.94 -9.34
CA GLY A 118 -0.04 -15.58 -8.44
C GLY A 118 1.33 -14.88 -8.36
N ALA A 119 1.52 -13.76 -9.07
CA ALA A 119 2.71 -12.93 -8.96
C ALA A 119 2.66 -11.97 -7.76
N VAL A 120 3.81 -11.39 -7.42
CA VAL A 120 3.90 -10.31 -6.43
C VAL A 120 3.75 -8.96 -7.14
N TRP A 121 2.61 -8.33 -6.98
CA TRP A 121 2.33 -7.00 -7.51
C TRP A 121 2.89 -5.91 -6.59
N GLY A 122 3.01 -4.70 -7.14
CA GLY A 122 3.45 -3.50 -6.40
C GLY A 122 3.83 -2.32 -7.29
N GLY A 123 3.57 -2.40 -8.59
CA GLY A 123 3.89 -1.37 -9.58
C GLY A 123 2.78 -1.26 -10.60
N GLU A 124 1.54 -1.18 -10.10
CA GLU A 124 0.33 -1.37 -10.89
C GLU A 124 -0.34 -0.04 -11.23
N VAL A 125 -0.91 0.05 -12.43
CA VAL A 125 -1.89 1.06 -12.78
C VAL A 125 -3.22 0.38 -13.07
N LEU A 126 -4.25 0.76 -12.34
CA LEU A 126 -5.59 0.19 -12.43
C LEU A 126 -6.55 1.24 -12.96
N ALA A 127 -7.46 0.87 -13.84
CA ALA A 127 -8.71 1.62 -14.04
C ALA A 127 -9.74 0.97 -13.12
N ALA A 128 -10.16 1.65 -12.04
CA ALA A 128 -10.92 1.00 -10.97
C ALA A 128 -12.02 1.88 -10.39
N ASP A 129 -13.12 1.24 -10.01
CA ASP A 129 -14.19 1.78 -9.16
C ASP A 129 -14.39 0.86 -7.94
N TYR A 130 -15.50 0.98 -7.18
CA TYR A 130 -15.76 0.04 -6.07
C TYR A 130 -16.25 -1.33 -6.54
N ALA A 131 -16.80 -1.45 -7.75
CA ALA A 131 -17.36 -2.68 -8.28
C ALA A 131 -16.25 -3.63 -8.78
N GLY A 132 -15.22 -3.08 -9.40
CA GLY A 132 -14.12 -3.85 -9.97
C GLY A 132 -12.94 -2.99 -10.42
N PHE A 133 -11.99 -3.65 -11.09
CA PHE A 133 -10.84 -3.00 -11.67
C PHE A 133 -10.44 -3.70 -12.97
N HIS A 134 -9.85 -2.92 -13.87
CA HIS A 134 -9.07 -3.40 -15.01
C HIS A 134 -7.60 -3.06 -14.75
N ARG A 135 -6.72 -4.06 -14.85
CA ARG A 135 -5.27 -3.85 -14.75
C ARG A 135 -4.80 -3.21 -16.05
N PHE A 136 -4.60 -1.90 -16.02
CA PHE A 136 -4.31 -1.10 -17.20
C PHE A 136 -2.82 -1.14 -17.58
N ALA A 137 -1.93 -1.06 -16.59
CA ALA A 137 -0.50 -1.20 -16.79
C ALA A 137 0.18 -1.84 -15.58
N HIS A 138 1.38 -2.37 -15.78
CA HIS A 138 2.24 -2.79 -14.68
C HIS A 138 3.72 -2.67 -15.03
N LEU A 139 4.58 -2.63 -14.02
CA LEU A 139 6.02 -2.79 -14.22
C LEU A 139 6.32 -4.18 -14.82
N ARG A 140 7.27 -4.26 -15.75
CA ARG A 140 7.77 -5.52 -16.30
C ARG A 140 8.16 -6.45 -15.16
N TYR A 141 7.70 -7.70 -15.25
CA TYR A 141 8.04 -8.70 -14.26
C TYR A 141 9.54 -8.99 -14.23
N VAL A 142 10.09 -9.02 -13.02
CA VAL A 142 11.42 -9.55 -12.73
C VAL A 142 11.32 -10.68 -11.71
N PRO A 143 12.23 -11.68 -11.75
CA PRO A 143 12.22 -12.77 -10.78
C PRO A 143 12.62 -12.30 -9.37
N LEU A 144 11.78 -12.57 -8.38
CA LEU A 144 12.06 -12.42 -6.95
C LEU A 144 12.56 -13.77 -6.40
N ALA A 145 13.88 -13.95 -6.34
CA ALA A 145 14.51 -15.18 -5.89
C ALA A 145 14.55 -15.28 -4.35
N GLY A 146 13.93 -16.31 -3.77
CA GLY A 146 14.02 -16.58 -2.32
C GLY A 146 13.14 -15.69 -1.44
N GLY A 147 12.11 -15.04 -1.99
CA GLY A 147 11.08 -14.31 -1.24
C GLY A 147 11.65 -13.26 -0.28
N ASP A 148 11.33 -13.40 1.02
CA ASP A 148 11.74 -12.48 2.09
C ASP A 148 13.26 -12.25 2.18
N ALA A 149 14.08 -13.21 1.72
CA ALA A 149 15.53 -13.03 1.65
C ALA A 149 15.91 -11.86 0.74
N SER A 150 15.22 -11.68 -0.38
CA SER A 150 15.44 -10.56 -1.31
C SER A 150 14.87 -9.24 -0.82
N VAL A 151 13.89 -9.27 0.10
CA VAL A 151 13.43 -8.07 0.81
C VAL A 151 14.48 -7.60 1.81
N ARG A 152 15.10 -8.52 2.55
CA ARG A 152 16.17 -8.19 3.53
C ARG A 152 17.49 -7.82 2.88
N ARG A 153 17.73 -8.25 1.63
CA ARG A 153 18.99 -8.07 0.91
C ARG A 153 18.74 -7.41 -0.45
N PRO A 154 18.50 -6.10 -0.50
CA PRO A 154 18.33 -5.33 -1.74
C PRO A 154 19.30 -5.64 -2.88
N TYR A 155 20.56 -6.02 -2.59
CA TYR A 155 21.50 -6.44 -3.64
C TYR A 155 20.97 -7.58 -4.51
N ARG A 156 20.15 -8.50 -3.96
CA ARG A 156 19.55 -9.61 -4.71
C ARG A 156 18.58 -9.10 -5.76
N MET A 157 17.80 -8.06 -5.44
CA MET A 157 16.91 -7.42 -6.40
C MET A 157 17.68 -6.61 -7.44
N ALA A 158 18.74 -5.91 -7.05
CA ALA A 158 19.62 -5.23 -7.99
C ALA A 158 20.22 -6.21 -9.03
N LEU A 159 20.73 -7.35 -8.59
CA LEU A 159 21.28 -8.41 -9.45
C LEU A 159 20.22 -8.99 -10.39
N ALA A 160 18.98 -9.18 -9.91
CA ALA A 160 17.85 -9.60 -10.75
C ALA A 160 17.52 -8.56 -11.84
N HIS A 161 17.49 -7.27 -11.48
CA HIS A 161 17.24 -6.18 -12.43
C HIS A 161 18.39 -6.00 -13.44
N LEU A 162 19.66 -6.13 -13.02
CA LEU A 162 20.82 -6.10 -13.92
C LEU A 162 20.72 -7.22 -14.98
N ARG A 163 20.42 -8.44 -14.54
CA ARG A 163 20.22 -9.58 -15.47
C ARG A 163 19.05 -9.32 -16.41
N ALA A 164 17.91 -8.86 -15.90
CA ALA A 164 16.73 -8.57 -16.72
C ALA A 164 16.97 -7.45 -17.74
N ALA A 165 17.86 -6.51 -17.39
CA ALA A 165 18.31 -5.43 -18.25
C ALA A 165 19.42 -5.85 -19.22
N GLY A 166 19.96 -7.08 -19.14
CA GLY A 166 21.09 -7.51 -19.96
C GLY A 166 22.38 -6.73 -19.67
N VAL A 167 22.63 -6.45 -18.39
CA VAL A 167 23.88 -5.89 -17.88
C VAL A 167 24.60 -6.97 -17.09
N ASP A 168 25.86 -7.19 -17.42
CA ASP A 168 26.70 -8.19 -16.76
C ASP A 168 26.99 -7.80 -15.30
N TRP A 169 27.23 -8.82 -14.48
CA TRP A 169 27.53 -8.66 -13.06
C TRP A 169 29.02 -8.38 -12.87
N ASP A 170 29.44 -7.21 -13.33
CA ASP A 170 30.81 -6.75 -13.24
C ASP A 170 31.17 -6.37 -11.78
N ASP A 171 32.42 -6.64 -11.37
CA ASP A 171 32.89 -6.43 -9.99
C ASP A 171 32.91 -4.96 -9.55
N ASP A 172 32.81 -4.01 -10.48
CA ASP A 172 32.70 -2.56 -10.20
C ASP A 172 31.33 -2.18 -9.62
N LEU A 173 30.32 -3.05 -9.77
CA LEU A 173 28.97 -2.77 -9.31
C LEU A 173 28.81 -3.07 -7.81
N PRO A 174 28.35 -2.11 -6.99
CA PRO A 174 28.16 -2.32 -5.55
C PRO A 174 27.36 -3.57 -5.14
N PRO A 175 26.23 -3.95 -5.80
CA PRO A 175 25.50 -5.16 -5.41
C PRO A 175 26.25 -6.47 -5.72
N VAL A 176 27.17 -6.47 -6.69
CA VAL A 176 28.01 -7.63 -7.01
C VAL A 176 29.05 -7.81 -5.91
N ALA A 177 29.77 -6.73 -5.58
CA ALA A 177 30.77 -6.71 -4.51
C ALA A 177 30.18 -7.04 -3.12
N ALA A 178 28.93 -6.64 -2.87
CA ALA A 178 28.24 -6.91 -1.59
C ALA A 178 27.71 -8.35 -1.46
N CYS A 179 27.57 -9.08 -2.56
CA CYS A 179 27.02 -10.43 -2.56
C CYS A 179 28.11 -11.48 -2.30
N PRO A 180 27.99 -12.34 -1.27
CA PRO A 180 28.97 -13.39 -1.03
C PRO A 180 29.15 -14.29 -2.27
N PRO A 181 30.39 -14.69 -2.65
CA PRO A 181 30.61 -15.42 -3.91
C PRO A 181 29.80 -16.72 -4.06
N ALA A 182 29.57 -17.43 -2.97
CA ALA A 182 28.72 -18.63 -2.97
C ALA A 182 27.25 -18.30 -3.24
N GLU A 183 26.75 -17.23 -2.64
CA GLU A 183 25.38 -16.75 -2.84
C GLU A 183 25.19 -16.19 -4.25
N LEU A 184 26.18 -15.47 -4.79
CA LEU A 184 26.17 -14.94 -6.14
C LEU A 184 25.98 -16.05 -7.18
N ARG A 185 26.72 -17.17 -7.05
CA ARG A 185 26.57 -18.34 -7.93
C ARG A 185 25.19 -18.98 -7.83
N VAL A 186 24.68 -19.15 -6.61
CA VAL A 186 23.32 -19.70 -6.39
C VAL A 186 22.27 -18.79 -7.01
N LEU A 187 22.37 -17.48 -6.78
CA LEU A 187 21.44 -16.51 -7.33
C LEU A 187 21.48 -16.50 -8.86
N ALA A 188 22.67 -16.52 -9.47
CA ALA A 188 22.82 -16.63 -10.93
C ALA A 188 22.08 -17.86 -11.47
N HIS A 189 22.22 -19.01 -10.82
CA HIS A 189 21.52 -20.24 -11.19
C HIS A 189 20.00 -20.14 -11.00
N GLN A 190 19.53 -19.58 -9.88
CA GLN A 190 18.11 -19.36 -9.61
C GLN A 190 17.48 -18.46 -10.69
N LEU A 191 18.13 -17.35 -11.02
CA LEU A 191 17.64 -16.40 -12.02
C LEU A 191 17.74 -16.93 -13.47
N ALA A 192 18.63 -17.88 -13.73
CA ALA A 192 18.74 -18.56 -15.03
C ALA A 192 17.67 -19.64 -15.23
N THR A 193 17.38 -20.40 -14.17
CA THR A 193 16.44 -21.54 -14.23
C THR A 193 15.01 -21.18 -13.82
N GLY A 194 14.81 -20.06 -13.12
CA GLY A 194 13.55 -19.70 -12.48
C GLY A 194 13.27 -20.45 -11.17
N THR A 195 14.17 -21.35 -10.73
CA THR A 195 13.97 -22.15 -9.52
C THR A 195 13.90 -21.27 -8.28
N GLY A 196 12.82 -21.42 -7.49
CA GLY A 196 12.61 -20.65 -6.26
C GLY A 196 12.40 -19.15 -6.49
N CYS A 197 12.00 -18.76 -7.71
CA CYS A 197 11.66 -17.39 -8.06
C CYS A 197 10.15 -17.22 -8.20
N VAL A 198 9.64 -16.09 -7.71
CA VAL A 198 8.27 -15.65 -7.98
C VAL A 198 8.34 -14.39 -8.85
N PRO A 199 7.54 -14.24 -9.92
CA PRO A 199 7.51 -12.99 -10.67
C PRO A 199 7.07 -11.82 -9.79
N THR A 200 7.75 -10.67 -9.89
CA THR A 200 7.35 -9.44 -9.22
C THR A 200 7.37 -8.23 -10.13
N SER A 201 6.33 -7.40 -10.02
CA SER A 201 6.19 -6.08 -10.65
C SER A 201 6.30 -4.97 -9.60
N SER A 202 6.98 -5.22 -8.48
CA SER A 202 7.00 -4.31 -7.33
C SER A 202 7.84 -3.05 -7.58
N MET A 203 7.20 -1.89 -7.43
CA MET A 203 7.91 -0.61 -7.43
C MET A 203 8.79 -0.49 -6.18
N GLY A 204 8.35 -0.96 -5.01
CA GLY A 204 9.17 -0.96 -3.80
C GLY A 204 10.47 -1.76 -3.98
N ARG A 205 10.41 -2.94 -4.62
CA ARG A 205 11.60 -3.73 -4.93
C ARG A 205 12.51 -3.07 -5.98
N LEU A 206 11.95 -2.31 -6.92
CA LEU A 206 12.73 -1.50 -7.85
C LEU A 206 13.47 -0.36 -7.12
N PHE A 207 12.83 0.30 -6.15
CA PHE A 207 13.50 1.29 -5.29
C PHE A 207 14.64 0.66 -4.48
N ASP A 208 14.42 -0.53 -3.90
CA ASP A 208 15.46 -1.28 -3.19
C ASP A 208 16.63 -1.60 -4.13
N ALA A 209 16.34 -2.06 -5.35
CA ALA A 209 17.34 -2.38 -6.37
C ALA A 209 18.18 -1.16 -6.78
N VAL A 210 17.54 -0.01 -7.03
CA VAL A 210 18.26 1.24 -7.38
C VAL A 210 19.09 1.75 -6.21
N SER A 211 18.58 1.66 -4.97
CA SER A 211 19.33 2.02 -3.77
C SER A 211 20.59 1.15 -3.60
N ALA A 212 20.47 -0.17 -3.83
CA ALA A 212 21.60 -1.09 -3.84
C ALA A 212 22.59 -0.81 -4.98
N LEU A 213 22.11 -0.54 -6.20
CA LEU A 213 22.97 -0.17 -7.33
C LEU A 213 23.80 1.06 -7.02
N LEU A 214 23.20 2.07 -6.41
CA LEU A 214 23.86 3.32 -6.03
C LEU A 214 24.75 3.21 -4.77
N GLY A 215 24.93 2.00 -4.23
CA GLY A 215 25.77 1.76 -3.06
C GLY A 215 25.20 2.30 -1.74
N ILE A 216 23.90 2.65 -1.70
CA ILE A 216 23.28 3.26 -0.52
C ILE A 216 22.97 2.20 0.54
N ARG A 217 22.30 1.11 0.15
CA ARG A 217 21.89 0.06 1.07
C ARG A 217 21.82 -1.30 0.39
N GLN A 218 22.59 -2.25 0.91
CA GLN A 218 22.69 -3.62 0.37
C GLN A 218 21.88 -4.63 1.20
N ILE A 219 21.77 -4.40 2.51
CA ILE A 219 21.05 -5.21 3.50
C ILE A 219 20.24 -4.25 4.37
N VAL A 220 18.99 -4.60 4.68
CA VAL A 220 18.07 -3.75 5.47
C VAL A 220 17.72 -4.39 6.81
N ASP A 221 17.54 -3.54 7.81
CA ASP A 221 17.13 -3.89 9.18
C ASP A 221 15.60 -3.81 9.36
N PHE A 222 14.94 -2.95 8.57
CA PHE A 222 13.50 -2.76 8.59
C PHE A 222 12.93 -2.53 7.19
N GLU A 223 11.60 -2.62 7.08
CA GLU A 223 10.88 -2.49 5.81
C GLU A 223 11.10 -1.12 5.16
N ALA A 224 11.32 -1.11 3.85
CA ALA A 224 11.53 0.07 3.02
C ALA A 224 12.76 0.93 3.37
N GLN A 225 13.66 0.49 4.25
CA GLN A 225 14.85 1.26 4.64
C GLN A 225 15.67 1.74 3.43
N ALA A 226 15.95 0.87 2.47
CA ALA A 226 16.73 1.22 1.28
C ALA A 226 16.05 2.31 0.43
N ALA A 227 14.72 2.24 0.28
CA ALA A 227 13.92 3.25 -0.40
C ALA A 227 13.87 4.59 0.36
N ILE A 228 13.75 4.55 1.69
CA ILE A 228 13.76 5.75 2.56
C ILE A 228 15.13 6.45 2.49
N GLU A 229 16.22 5.70 2.58
CA GLU A 229 17.57 6.26 2.49
C GLU A 229 17.86 6.86 1.10
N LEU A 230 17.35 6.23 0.03
CA LEU A 230 17.42 6.75 -1.32
C LEU A 230 16.64 8.08 -1.46
N GLU A 231 15.44 8.16 -0.89
CA GLU A 231 14.67 9.40 -0.83
C GLU A 231 15.46 10.51 -0.13
N CYS A 232 15.95 10.24 1.08
CA CYS A 232 16.69 11.22 1.88
C CYS A 232 17.89 11.80 1.13
N ARG A 233 18.63 10.98 0.39
CA ARG A 233 19.77 11.43 -0.43
C ARG A 233 19.37 12.19 -1.68
N SER A 234 18.16 11.97 -2.20
CA SER A 234 17.68 12.57 -3.45
C SER A 234 16.96 13.91 -3.24
N ARG A 235 16.58 14.24 -2.00
CA ARG A 235 15.85 15.47 -1.67
C ARG A 235 16.68 16.72 -1.98
N ASN A 236 16.03 17.72 -2.58
CA ASN A 236 16.62 19.02 -2.93
C ASN A 236 17.83 18.95 -3.88
N VAL A 237 18.01 17.83 -4.60
CA VAL A 237 19.07 17.67 -5.58
C VAL A 237 18.58 18.12 -6.96
N PRO A 238 19.28 19.05 -7.63
CA PRO A 238 18.96 19.42 -9.02
C PRO A 238 19.13 18.22 -9.96
N LEU A 239 18.21 18.04 -10.90
CA LEU A 239 18.25 16.92 -11.87
C LEU A 239 19.40 17.05 -12.88
N GLY A 240 19.80 18.30 -13.20
CA GLY A 240 20.67 18.62 -14.33
C GLY A 240 20.00 18.29 -15.66
N ASP A 241 20.80 18.12 -16.72
CA ASP A 241 20.29 18.00 -18.10
C ASP A 241 19.92 16.56 -18.51
N ARG A 242 20.32 15.56 -17.72
CA ARG A 242 20.01 14.14 -18.01
C ARG A 242 18.81 13.67 -17.19
N ALA A 243 17.93 12.92 -17.84
CA ALA A 243 16.79 12.25 -17.23
C ALA A 243 16.79 10.77 -17.60
N TYR A 244 16.35 9.90 -16.69
CA TYR A 244 16.06 8.52 -17.02
C TYR A 244 14.61 8.38 -17.51
N MET A 245 14.35 7.40 -18.35
CA MET A 245 13.01 7.14 -18.87
C MET A 245 12.73 5.64 -18.89
N PHE A 246 11.54 5.26 -18.44
CA PHE A 246 11.02 3.90 -18.62
C PHE A 246 10.58 3.73 -20.08
N ALA A 247 10.78 2.54 -20.64
CA ALA A 247 10.13 2.19 -21.90
C ALA A 247 8.72 1.67 -21.60
N VAL A 248 7.69 2.23 -22.23
CA VAL A 248 6.31 1.74 -22.09
C VAL A 248 5.94 0.99 -23.37
N ARG A 249 5.61 -0.29 -23.25
CA ARG A 249 5.28 -1.16 -24.37
C ARG A 249 3.79 -1.52 -24.33
N ASP A 250 3.15 -1.48 -25.49
CA ASP A 250 1.77 -1.95 -25.64
C ASP A 250 1.74 -3.48 -25.63
N GLY A 251 0.87 -4.07 -24.82
CA GLY A 251 0.67 -5.53 -24.77
C GLY A 251 -0.24 -6.07 -25.88
N GLY A 252 -0.88 -5.18 -26.65
CA GLY A 252 -1.97 -5.49 -27.58
C GLY A 252 -3.36 -5.32 -26.95
N PRO A 253 -4.44 -5.63 -27.69
CA PRO A 253 -5.81 -5.46 -27.22
C PRO A 253 -6.08 -6.30 -25.95
N ASN A 254 -6.67 -5.68 -24.92
CA ASN A 254 -6.99 -6.30 -23.63
C ASN A 254 -5.79 -6.85 -22.84
N VAL A 255 -4.56 -6.51 -23.21
CA VAL A 255 -3.36 -6.84 -22.46
C VAL A 255 -2.84 -5.57 -21.79
N PRO A 256 -2.48 -5.60 -20.49
CA PRO A 256 -1.95 -4.43 -19.80
C PRO A 256 -0.71 -3.88 -20.49
N LEU A 257 -0.51 -2.56 -20.42
CA LEU A 257 0.75 -1.92 -20.80
C LEU A 257 1.87 -2.39 -19.88
N VAL A 258 3.08 -2.54 -20.44
CA VAL A 258 4.25 -2.96 -19.68
C VAL A 258 5.24 -1.80 -19.59
N ALA A 259 5.48 -1.33 -18.36
CA ALA A 259 6.50 -0.35 -18.05
C ALA A 259 7.83 -1.05 -17.73
N ASP A 260 8.78 -0.98 -18.66
CA ASP A 260 10.07 -1.65 -18.60
C ASP A 260 11.13 -0.75 -17.91
N PRO A 261 11.67 -1.17 -16.75
CA PRO A 261 12.72 -0.42 -16.06
C PRO A 261 14.10 -0.58 -16.71
N GLU A 262 14.28 -1.47 -17.69
CA GLU A 262 15.59 -1.74 -18.31
C GLU A 262 16.38 -0.47 -18.68
N PRO A 263 15.81 0.53 -19.41
CA PRO A 263 16.58 1.72 -19.78
C PRO A 263 16.99 2.56 -18.57
N VAL A 264 16.18 2.56 -17.51
CA VAL A 264 16.49 3.24 -16.25
C VAL A 264 17.64 2.55 -15.53
N ILE A 265 17.62 1.21 -15.46
CA ILE A 265 18.71 0.42 -14.85
C ILE A 265 20.03 0.65 -15.59
N ARG A 266 20.01 0.59 -16.93
CA ARG A 266 21.19 0.87 -17.76
C ARG A 266 21.72 2.30 -17.54
N ALA A 267 20.83 3.28 -17.44
CA ALA A 267 21.22 4.67 -17.18
C ALA A 267 21.81 4.87 -15.78
N VAL A 268 21.26 4.21 -14.76
CA VAL A 268 21.82 4.22 -13.39
C VAL A 268 23.24 3.64 -13.37
N VAL A 269 23.46 2.51 -14.06
CA VAL A 269 24.80 1.89 -14.17
C VAL A 269 25.77 2.82 -14.90
N ALA A 270 25.33 3.44 -16.00
CA ALA A 270 26.17 4.39 -16.75
C ALA A 270 26.55 5.61 -15.90
N ASP A 271 25.60 6.18 -15.15
CA ASP A 271 25.85 7.30 -14.26
C ASP A 271 26.80 6.92 -13.11
N LEU A 272 26.65 5.71 -12.54
CA LEU A 272 27.57 5.19 -11.54
C LEU A 272 29.00 5.09 -12.08
N ARG A 273 29.17 4.51 -13.26
CA ARG A 273 30.49 4.38 -13.93
C ARG A 273 31.09 5.72 -14.33
N ALA A 274 30.25 6.72 -14.60
CA ALA A 274 30.68 8.08 -14.88
C ALA A 274 30.98 8.90 -13.60
N GLY A 275 30.86 8.31 -12.41
CA GLY A 275 31.12 9.00 -11.14
C GLY A 275 30.03 9.99 -10.72
N VAL A 276 28.81 9.88 -11.27
CA VAL A 276 27.67 10.68 -10.84
C VAL A 276 27.32 10.30 -9.40
N THR A 277 27.06 11.32 -8.57
CA THR A 277 26.77 11.07 -7.15
C THR A 277 25.48 10.25 -6.98
N PRO A 278 25.40 9.36 -5.97
CA PRO A 278 24.17 8.65 -5.63
C PRO A 278 22.96 9.56 -5.43
N ALA A 279 23.19 10.77 -4.91
CA ALA A 279 22.16 11.79 -4.70
C ALA A 279 21.55 12.25 -6.04
N THR A 280 22.39 12.59 -7.02
CA THR A 280 21.93 13.01 -8.36
C THR A 280 21.27 11.87 -9.12
N ALA A 281 21.87 10.69 -9.13
CA ALA A 281 21.29 9.52 -9.79
C ALA A 281 19.95 9.10 -9.15
N GLY A 282 19.85 9.18 -7.82
CA GLY A 282 18.60 8.95 -7.10
C GLY A 282 17.51 9.97 -7.45
N ALA A 283 17.86 11.25 -7.56
CA ALA A 283 16.91 12.29 -7.99
C ALA A 283 16.42 12.06 -9.43
N ARG A 284 17.31 11.67 -10.36
CA ARG A 284 16.94 11.28 -11.73
C ARG A 284 16.02 10.07 -11.78
N PHE A 285 16.24 9.09 -10.91
CA PHE A 285 15.34 7.95 -10.76
C PHE A 285 13.95 8.36 -10.29
N HIS A 286 13.84 9.19 -9.24
CA HIS A 286 12.54 9.70 -8.79
C HIS A 286 11.81 10.48 -9.91
N ALA A 287 12.54 11.33 -10.64
CA ALA A 287 11.98 12.05 -11.78
C ALA A 287 11.47 11.11 -12.89
N ALA A 288 12.20 10.03 -13.16
CA ALA A 288 11.77 9.01 -14.13
C ALA A 288 10.48 8.29 -13.71
N VAL A 289 10.34 7.98 -12.41
CA VAL A 289 9.11 7.38 -11.87
C VAL A 289 7.94 8.37 -11.99
N VAL A 290 8.15 9.66 -11.72
CA VAL A 290 7.11 10.69 -11.94
C VAL A 290 6.72 10.79 -13.41
N ALA A 291 7.70 10.81 -14.32
CA ALA A 291 7.44 10.86 -15.75
C ALA A 291 6.63 9.63 -16.21
N LEU A 292 6.95 8.44 -15.69
CA LEU A 292 6.17 7.22 -15.93
C LEU A 292 4.72 7.36 -15.45
N VAL A 293 4.51 7.87 -14.23
CA VAL A 293 3.16 8.09 -13.69
C VAL A 293 2.33 9.00 -14.58
N VAL A 294 2.90 10.12 -15.03
CA VAL A 294 2.22 11.06 -15.93
C VAL A 294 1.94 10.42 -17.29
N ALA A 295 2.91 9.70 -17.86
CA ALA A 295 2.74 9.03 -19.16
C ALA A 295 1.65 7.96 -19.14
N LEU A 296 1.56 7.16 -18.07
CA LEU A 296 0.52 6.14 -17.92
C LEU A 296 -0.85 6.75 -17.63
N ALA A 297 -0.93 7.83 -16.83
CA ALA A 297 -2.18 8.56 -16.61
C ALA A 297 -2.70 9.20 -17.91
N ASP A 298 -1.80 9.80 -18.70
CA ASP A 298 -2.13 10.39 -20.00
C ASP A 298 -2.56 9.34 -21.03
N ARG A 299 -1.95 8.15 -20.99
CA ARG A 299 -2.42 7.02 -21.80
C ARG A 299 -3.83 6.57 -21.38
N ALA A 300 -4.08 6.40 -20.08
CA ALA A 300 -5.40 6.05 -19.57
C ALA A 300 -6.47 7.11 -19.91
N ARG A 301 -6.11 8.40 -19.89
CA ARG A 301 -7.00 9.49 -20.32
C ARG A 301 -7.41 9.34 -21.79
N ARG A 302 -6.45 9.07 -22.68
CA ARG A 302 -6.76 8.91 -24.11
C ARG A 302 -7.59 7.66 -24.40
N ASP A 303 -7.24 6.56 -23.75
CA ASP A 303 -7.80 5.25 -24.09
C ASP A 303 -9.16 5.02 -23.40
N LEU A 304 -9.36 5.59 -22.20
CA LEU A 304 -10.51 5.32 -21.33
C LEU A 304 -11.28 6.58 -20.87
N ASP A 305 -10.89 7.78 -21.30
CA ASP A 305 -11.48 9.08 -20.89
C ASP A 305 -11.51 9.30 -19.36
N LEU A 306 -10.42 8.91 -18.68
CA LEU A 306 -10.27 9.06 -17.22
C LEU A 306 -9.40 10.27 -16.88
N HIS A 307 -9.91 11.15 -16.01
CA HIS A 307 -9.27 12.41 -15.63
C HIS A 307 -8.91 12.51 -14.14
N ASP A 308 -9.41 11.57 -13.32
CA ASP A 308 -9.10 11.46 -11.90
C ASP A 308 -7.98 10.42 -11.69
N VAL A 309 -6.91 10.82 -11.01
CA VAL A 309 -5.74 9.99 -10.73
C VAL A 309 -5.58 9.80 -9.22
N ALA A 310 -5.67 8.56 -8.77
CA ALA A 310 -5.48 8.16 -7.38
C ALA A 310 -4.04 7.66 -7.15
N LEU A 311 -3.29 8.32 -6.28
CA LEU A 311 -1.94 7.89 -5.87
C LEU A 311 -2.02 7.15 -4.53
N THR A 312 -1.65 5.87 -4.51
CA THR A 312 -1.82 4.98 -3.33
C THR A 312 -0.80 3.85 -3.28
N GLY A 313 -0.68 3.19 -2.13
CA GLY A 313 0.31 2.14 -1.85
C GLY A 313 1.50 2.70 -1.05
N GLY A 314 2.26 1.80 -0.40
CA GLY A 314 3.32 2.16 0.53
C GLY A 314 4.42 3.05 -0.05
N VAL A 315 4.69 2.96 -1.36
CA VAL A 315 5.71 3.76 -2.04
C VAL A 315 5.36 5.25 -2.04
N PHE A 316 4.07 5.62 -2.01
CA PHE A 316 3.66 7.02 -1.92
C PHE A 316 3.76 7.63 -0.51
N GLN A 317 4.31 6.90 0.47
CA GLN A 317 4.84 7.51 1.70
C GLN A 317 6.11 8.33 1.43
N ASN A 318 6.77 8.08 0.29
CA ASN A 318 7.89 8.87 -0.19
C ASN A 318 7.42 10.30 -0.52
N ALA A 319 7.80 11.27 0.32
CA ALA A 319 7.31 12.63 0.25
C ALA A 319 7.84 13.38 -0.98
N LEU A 320 9.07 13.08 -1.40
CA LEU A 320 9.64 13.60 -2.65
C LEU A 320 8.80 13.14 -3.86
N LEU A 321 8.57 11.84 -3.99
CA LEU A 321 7.82 11.24 -5.09
C LEU A 321 6.38 11.77 -5.11
N LEU A 322 5.67 11.72 -3.98
CA LEU A 322 4.28 12.16 -3.88
C LEU A 322 4.15 13.65 -4.24
N GLY A 323 5.02 14.49 -3.68
CA GLY A 323 4.99 15.94 -3.93
C GLY A 323 5.23 16.30 -5.39
N VAL A 324 6.23 15.69 -6.02
CA VAL A 324 6.57 15.95 -7.43
C VAL A 324 5.52 15.36 -8.37
N ALA A 325 5.04 14.14 -8.11
CA ALA A 325 3.98 13.50 -8.90
C ALA A 325 2.67 14.32 -8.87
N CYS A 326 2.23 14.77 -7.69
CA CYS A 326 1.04 15.61 -7.58
C CYS A 326 1.15 16.91 -8.40
N ARG A 327 2.32 17.57 -8.38
CA ARG A 327 2.53 18.81 -9.17
C ARG A 327 2.51 18.50 -10.66
N ALA A 328 3.22 17.47 -11.09
CA ALA A 328 3.32 17.10 -12.50
C ALA A 328 1.96 16.69 -13.10
N LEU A 329 1.18 15.88 -12.37
CA LEU A 329 -0.16 15.47 -12.80
C LEU A 329 -1.14 16.66 -12.89
N ARG A 330 -1.12 17.57 -11.90
CA ARG A 330 -1.96 18.78 -11.95
C ARG A 330 -1.58 19.70 -13.10
N ALA A 331 -0.28 19.86 -13.36
CA ALA A 331 0.20 20.64 -14.51
C ALA A 331 -0.24 20.00 -15.84
N ALA A 332 -0.40 18.68 -15.90
CA ALA A 332 -0.94 17.95 -17.04
C ALA A 332 -2.50 17.94 -17.12
N GLY A 333 -3.18 18.64 -16.19
CA GLY A 333 -4.63 18.81 -16.18
C GLY A 333 -5.42 17.72 -15.45
N PHE A 334 -4.77 16.86 -14.66
CA PHE A 334 -5.45 15.82 -13.90
C PHE A 334 -5.99 16.31 -12.54
N SER A 335 -7.14 15.77 -12.15
CA SER A 335 -7.60 15.78 -10.77
C SER A 335 -6.83 14.72 -9.98
N VAL A 336 -6.15 15.11 -8.90
CA VAL A 336 -5.25 14.19 -8.17
C VAL A 336 -5.80 13.89 -6.78
N LEU A 337 -6.09 12.61 -6.53
CA LEU A 337 -6.52 12.08 -5.25
C LEU A 337 -5.30 11.48 -4.52
N ARG A 338 -5.11 11.90 -3.27
CA ARG A 338 -4.06 11.40 -2.37
C ARG A 338 -4.61 11.22 -0.97
N HIS A 339 -4.02 10.29 -0.24
CA HIS A 339 -4.30 10.04 1.17
C HIS A 339 -3.94 11.25 2.06
N GLN A 340 -4.78 11.54 3.06
CA GLN A 340 -4.56 12.56 4.10
C GLN A 340 -5.02 12.09 5.49
N ARG A 341 -6.11 11.32 5.56
CA ARG A 341 -6.74 10.86 6.81
C ARG A 341 -6.47 9.39 7.09
N VAL A 342 -6.44 8.57 6.05
CA VAL A 342 -5.96 7.18 6.13
C VAL A 342 -4.57 7.08 5.52
N PRO A 343 -3.71 6.15 5.97
CA PRO A 343 -2.38 6.02 5.40
C PRO A 343 -2.45 5.36 4.00
N PRO A 344 -1.54 5.72 3.08
CA PRO A 344 -1.50 5.14 1.73
C PRO A 344 -1.01 3.69 1.70
N GLY A 345 -0.35 3.22 2.75
CA GLY A 345 0.07 1.82 2.91
C GLY A 345 -1.01 0.94 3.56
N ASP A 346 -0.62 -0.25 3.99
CA ASP A 346 -1.56 -1.31 4.42
C ASP A 346 -2.47 -0.94 5.60
N GLY A 347 -2.11 0.07 6.40
CA GLY A 347 -2.99 0.61 7.44
C GLY A 347 -4.32 1.17 6.91
N GLY A 348 -4.39 1.55 5.63
CA GLY A 348 -5.59 2.08 4.97
C GLY A 348 -6.41 1.02 4.25
N LEU A 349 -5.92 -0.23 4.15
CA LEU A 349 -6.49 -1.25 3.27
C LEU A 349 -7.91 -1.67 3.68
N ALA A 350 -8.17 -1.74 4.98
CA ALA A 350 -9.47 -2.15 5.53
C ALA A 350 -10.62 -1.24 5.07
N LEU A 351 -10.37 0.07 4.92
CA LEU A 351 -11.37 1.00 4.40
C LEU A 351 -11.77 0.63 2.97
N GLY A 352 -10.79 0.47 2.08
CA GLY A 352 -11.05 0.09 0.69
C GLY A 352 -11.73 -1.27 0.55
N GLN A 353 -11.34 -2.25 1.38
CA GLN A 353 -11.99 -3.57 1.40
C GLN A 353 -13.49 -3.47 1.72
N LEU A 354 -13.88 -2.63 2.67
CA LEU A 354 -15.28 -2.41 3.02
C LEU A 354 -16.07 -1.80 1.86
N LEU A 355 -15.53 -0.76 1.20
CA LEU A 355 -16.21 -0.09 0.10
C LEU A 355 -16.35 -1.00 -1.13
N VAL A 356 -15.33 -1.80 -1.47
CA VAL A 356 -15.43 -2.77 -2.56
C VAL A 356 -16.46 -3.86 -2.25
N ALA A 357 -16.47 -4.37 -1.02
CA ALA A 357 -17.46 -5.36 -0.60
C ALA A 357 -18.89 -4.80 -0.65
N ALA A 358 -19.09 -3.53 -0.29
CA ALA A 358 -20.38 -2.85 -0.39
C ALA A 358 -20.82 -2.65 -1.85
N GLY A 359 -19.95 -2.10 -2.71
CA GLY A 359 -20.26 -1.83 -4.12
C GLY A 359 -20.63 -3.08 -4.91
N ARG A 360 -20.01 -4.24 -4.62
CA ARG A 360 -20.34 -5.53 -5.26
C ARG A 360 -21.73 -6.07 -4.87
N LYS A 361 -22.19 -5.81 -3.64
CA LYS A 361 -23.52 -6.25 -3.17
C LYS A 361 -24.64 -5.49 -3.90
N GLU A 362 -24.48 -4.20 -4.15
CA GLU A 362 -25.47 -3.36 -4.81
C GLU A 362 -25.70 -3.78 -6.28
N MET A 363 -24.65 -4.15 -7.01
CA MET A 363 -24.79 -4.74 -8.35
C MET A 363 -25.55 -6.07 -8.35
N THR A 364 -25.36 -6.90 -7.31
CA THR A 364 -26.05 -8.19 -7.18
C THR A 364 -27.55 -8.00 -6.90
N LEU A 365 -27.90 -7.01 -6.05
CA LEU A 365 -29.28 -6.62 -5.75
C LEU A 365 -29.97 -5.98 -6.97
N CYS A 366 -29.28 -5.11 -7.70
CA CYS A 366 -29.80 -4.46 -8.91
C CYS A 366 -30.04 -5.49 -10.05
N ARG A 367 -29.16 -6.49 -10.21
CA ARG A 367 -29.37 -7.60 -11.17
C ARG A 367 -30.55 -8.49 -10.80
N ARG A 368 -30.83 -8.71 -9.51
CA ARG A 368 -32.00 -9.47 -9.05
C ARG A 368 -33.33 -8.73 -9.23
N HIS A 369 -33.31 -7.40 -9.30
CA HIS A 369 -34.51 -6.55 -9.45
C HIS A 369 -34.85 -6.19 -10.90
N ARG A 370 -34.06 -6.62 -11.90
CA ARG A 370 -34.44 -6.51 -13.32
C ARG A 370 -35.42 -7.62 -13.70
N ARG A 371 -36.70 -7.46 -13.34
CA ARG A 371 -37.81 -8.07 -14.10
C ARG A 371 -38.05 -7.22 -15.37
N PRO A 372 -38.48 -7.81 -16.50
CA PRO A 372 -38.86 -7.02 -17.66
C PRO A 372 -40.11 -6.19 -17.30
N SER A 373 -39.98 -4.86 -17.27
CA SER A 373 -41.13 -3.97 -17.11
C SER A 373 -42.02 -4.00 -18.34
N PRO A 374 -43.30 -3.66 -18.16
CA PRO A 374 -43.80 -2.59 -19.00
C PRO A 374 -44.45 -1.44 -18.19
N VAL A 375 -44.38 -0.26 -18.83
CA VAL A 375 -45.15 0.99 -18.63
C VAL A 375 -44.54 2.07 -17.70
N PRO A 376 -44.46 3.35 -18.14
CA PRO A 376 -43.63 4.39 -17.51
C PRO A 376 -44.40 5.27 -16.51
N VAL A 377 -43.69 5.81 -15.52
CA VAL A 377 -44.22 6.86 -14.63
C VAL A 377 -43.39 8.14 -14.78
N ARG A 378 -44.11 9.26 -14.86
CA ARG A 378 -43.69 10.63 -15.20
C ARG A 378 -42.66 11.24 -14.24
N ARG A 379 -41.80 12.10 -14.79
CA ARG A 379 -40.90 13.03 -14.08
C ARG A 379 -41.68 14.04 -13.22
N VAL A 380 -41.14 14.34 -12.04
CA VAL A 380 -41.41 15.59 -11.30
C VAL A 380 -40.09 16.35 -11.15
N GLN A 381 -40.11 17.65 -11.45
CA GLN A 381 -38.98 18.59 -11.38
C GLN A 381 -38.87 19.26 -10.00
N GLY A 382 -37.63 19.53 -9.57
CA GLY A 382 -37.24 20.77 -8.87
C GLY A 382 -36.93 20.69 -7.37
N HIS A 383 -35.64 20.83 -7.01
CA HIS A 383 -35.21 21.61 -5.82
C HIS A 383 -33.75 22.07 -5.93
N ASP A 384 -33.54 23.34 -5.59
CA ASP A 384 -32.28 24.11 -5.63
C ASP A 384 -31.47 23.93 -4.32
N PRO A 385 -30.17 23.54 -4.36
CA PRO A 385 -29.36 23.26 -3.17
C PRO A 385 -28.92 24.49 -2.34
N SER A 386 -29.11 25.72 -2.83
CA SER A 386 -28.51 26.93 -2.24
C SER A 386 -29.14 27.42 -0.93
N VAL A 387 -30.32 26.90 -0.55
CA VAL A 387 -31.07 27.33 0.65
C VAL A 387 -30.51 26.74 1.96
N TRP A 388 -29.80 25.61 1.89
CA TRP A 388 -29.31 24.89 3.07
C TRP A 388 -28.12 25.56 3.79
N VAL A 389 -27.29 26.32 3.06
CA VAL A 389 -26.01 26.83 3.57
C VAL A 389 -26.17 27.97 4.59
N ARG A 390 -27.29 28.70 4.57
CA ARG A 390 -27.47 29.88 5.47
C ARG A 390 -27.96 29.55 6.89
N ARG A 391 -28.43 28.34 7.15
CA ARG A 391 -29.04 27.98 8.46
C ARG A 391 -28.06 27.42 9.50
N VAL A 392 -26.86 27.01 9.09
CA VAL A 392 -25.88 26.33 9.97
C VAL A 392 -25.08 27.33 10.84
N GLY A 393 -24.95 28.59 10.42
CA GLY A 393 -24.13 29.59 11.11
C GLY A 393 -24.68 30.10 12.45
N ALA A 394 -25.99 29.99 12.70
CA ALA A 394 -26.63 30.66 13.85
C ALA A 394 -26.70 29.81 15.14
N HIS A 395 -26.32 28.53 15.11
CA HIS A 395 -26.54 27.60 16.24
C HIS A 395 -25.28 27.30 17.08
N LEU A 396 -24.11 27.84 16.70
CA LEU A 396 -22.82 27.57 17.35
C LEU A 396 -22.50 28.48 18.54
N ALA A 397 -23.35 29.45 18.88
CA ALA A 397 -23.06 30.48 19.89
C ALA A 397 -23.65 30.24 21.29
N SER A 398 -24.32 29.10 21.57
CA SER A 398 -25.22 29.01 22.74
C SER A 398 -25.13 27.76 23.62
N LEU A 399 -23.99 27.06 23.76
CA LEU A 399 -23.94 25.87 24.65
C LEU A 399 -22.73 25.86 25.63
N PRO A 400 -22.97 25.61 26.93
CA PRO A 400 -21.96 25.64 28.01
C PRO A 400 -21.27 24.27 28.23
N PRO A 401 -20.17 24.20 29.01
CA PRO A 401 -19.39 22.98 29.21
C PRO A 401 -19.89 22.12 30.40
N ALA A 402 -19.67 20.80 30.35
CA ALA A 402 -20.10 19.85 31.39
C ALA A 402 -18.93 19.12 32.06
N GLN A 403 -19.05 18.96 33.39
CA GLN A 403 -18.18 18.28 34.35
C GLN A 403 -18.55 16.79 34.54
N THR A 404 -17.66 16.07 35.23
CA THR A 404 -17.58 14.62 35.48
C THR A 404 -17.96 14.19 36.91
N ASP A 405 -18.55 13.01 37.07
CA ASP A 405 -18.42 12.00 38.18
C ASP A 405 -19.46 10.87 37.93
N GLY A 406 -19.40 9.60 38.35
CA GLY A 406 -18.47 8.74 39.10
C GLY A 406 -19.20 7.41 39.48
N GLN A 407 -18.52 6.24 39.39
CA GLN A 407 -18.82 4.85 39.88
C GLN A 407 -20.09 4.09 39.35
N GLU A 408 -20.16 2.76 39.06
CA GLU A 408 -19.37 1.52 39.30
C GLU A 408 -19.94 0.36 38.39
N ARG A 409 -19.15 -0.64 37.90
CA ARG A 409 -19.51 -2.09 37.60
C ARG A 409 -18.60 -2.83 36.58
N SER A 410 -18.50 -4.18 36.75
CA SER A 410 -18.25 -5.31 35.80
C SER A 410 -17.44 -5.06 34.51
N SER A 411 -16.29 -5.72 34.32
CA SER A 411 -15.42 -5.52 33.15
C SER A 411 -15.83 -6.33 31.92
N THR A 412 -16.98 -5.97 31.36
CA THR A 412 -17.24 -6.01 29.91
C THR A 412 -16.99 -4.59 29.39
N LEU A 413 -15.99 -4.36 28.53
CA LEU A 413 -15.76 -3.03 27.96
C LEU A 413 -16.77 -2.76 26.84
N ALA A 414 -17.94 -2.24 27.23
CA ALA A 414 -18.98 -1.73 26.35
C ALA A 414 -18.90 -0.19 26.28
N TRP A 415 -18.65 0.29 25.06
CA TRP A 415 -19.06 1.57 24.43
C TRP A 415 -18.95 2.89 25.20
N VAL A 416 -17.99 3.72 24.75
CA VAL A 416 -18.18 5.18 24.67
C VAL A 416 -18.58 5.50 23.23
N GLU A 417 -19.71 6.18 23.05
CA GLU A 417 -20.27 6.57 21.76
C GLU A 417 -19.27 7.37 20.88
N PRO A 418 -19.35 7.25 19.55
CA PRO A 418 -18.45 7.92 18.61
C PRO A 418 -18.87 9.38 18.37
N THR A 419 -18.81 10.24 19.39
CA THR A 419 -18.91 11.69 19.20
C THR A 419 -17.57 12.27 18.74
N ARG A 420 -17.22 12.01 17.48
CA ARG A 420 -16.40 12.87 16.57
C ARG A 420 -16.10 12.19 15.23
N VAL A 421 -17.03 11.39 14.70
CA VAL A 421 -17.03 11.10 13.26
C VAL A 421 -17.50 12.38 12.56
N VAL A 422 -16.61 12.99 11.77
CA VAL A 422 -16.89 14.18 10.94
C VAL A 422 -18.27 14.01 10.26
N PRO A 423 -19.22 14.95 10.40
CA PRO A 423 -20.61 14.78 9.97
C PRO A 423 -20.79 14.30 8.52
N HIS A 424 -19.84 14.60 7.64
CA HIS A 424 -19.83 14.16 6.23
C HIS A 424 -19.60 12.64 6.06
N LEU A 425 -18.78 12.02 6.92
CA LEU A 425 -18.54 10.55 6.92
C LEU A 425 -19.75 9.79 7.46
N ARG A 426 -20.45 10.36 8.45
CA ARG A 426 -21.70 9.78 8.97
C ARG A 426 -22.83 9.84 7.94
N ALA A 427 -22.94 10.92 7.17
CA ALA A 427 -23.92 11.04 6.10
C ALA A 427 -23.62 10.15 4.88
N ALA A 428 -22.36 9.78 4.65
CA ALA A 428 -21.99 8.74 3.69
C ALA A 428 -22.32 7.34 4.25
N LEU A 429 -21.84 7.02 5.45
CA LEU A 429 -22.09 5.72 6.10
C LEU A 429 -23.59 5.42 6.31
N LEU A 430 -24.41 6.38 6.73
CA LEU A 430 -25.86 6.20 6.92
C LEU A 430 -26.64 6.12 5.60
N ARG A 431 -26.13 6.69 4.49
CA ARG A 431 -26.73 6.47 3.17
C ARG A 431 -26.39 5.09 2.59
N TYR A 432 -25.26 4.49 3.01
CA TYR A 432 -24.78 3.19 2.51
C TYR A 432 -25.14 1.98 3.38
N LEU A 433 -25.45 2.17 4.67
CA LEU A 433 -25.71 1.08 5.61
C LEU A 433 -27.19 0.81 5.94
N GLY A 434 -28.12 1.67 5.49
CA GLY A 434 -29.54 1.56 5.85
C GLY A 434 -29.81 2.09 7.25
#